data_AF-A0A934YK72-F1
#
_entry.id   AF-A0A934YK72-F1
#
_cell.length_a   1.000
_cell.length_b   1.000
_cell.length_c   1.000
_cell.angle_alpha   90.00
_cell.angle_beta   90.00
_cell.angle_gamma   90.00
#
_symmetry.space_group_name_H-M   'P 1'
#
loop_
_entity.id
_entity.type
_entity.pdbx_description
1 polymer ?
#
loop_
_entity_poly.entity_id
_entity_poly.type
_entity_poly.pdbx_seq_one_letter_code
_entity_poly.pdbx_strand_id
1 'polypeptide(L)'
;MYRSLGSLAAFGVPSGPYTGPPRRLRWKDLPRAVQDRLEACIDGRGRPAPIALHVPRPTRLAKRLVFAATLGVMGLAALVVGSWSAAQPSATSGLYALAVLPVVGLAVFLQARRLARGGTPFDPGVALLPLDLVVFEGSTLKVAPLGDVRDVGVLAGGGATRLVLRFASGEEVTFPMPSQAHADRTYAALVHAQGTLEALSYGDDLERAIEHDPFFPIRAEGGFEASAVAGATPAAASSGRRGRRASTAAYVALAALLSVALGHVAFLATNRLSDDVRFRTACEAGTAEAMQRYLALGGRRVREAEYFFGQRRMALRRDRELAEMRERVARNEGLKAATAGPEIAQNPPGFRRPSSPEAWGLAHAECLRAFTDRAPASSKAGRALPALVVLAEEARRGSGGPARLDVRFEREIAPSVASSGLLASLDARERETARALAIVLAEACPPGVLELRHARGPRAPHSPALVVRYAARGPVAREVEGEKLTLAEVRFDVTLEVWPRRPEGFSLTLPAPEGAPTRTRERSVFRVDDAAKAPARALAAFTARAFDRLYDELYGLFFRGDVKVPLPSFAEVEAIFMK
;
A
#
# COMPACT_ATOMS: atom_id res chain seq x y z
N MET A 1 53.55 -19.66 50.43
CA MET A 1 54.78 -18.96 50.86
C MET A 1 54.54 -17.46 50.66
N TYR A 2 54.53 -16.67 51.74
CA TYR A 2 54.50 -15.21 51.64
C TYR A 2 55.92 -14.73 51.42
N ARG A 3 56.21 -14.16 50.27
CA ARG A 3 57.48 -13.48 50.05
C ARG A 3 57.22 -12.00 50.27
N SER A 4 57.34 -11.55 51.52
CA SER A 4 57.62 -10.14 51.80
C SER A 4 59.08 -9.94 51.38
N LEU A 5 59.29 -9.23 50.29
CA LEU A 5 60.63 -8.81 49.89
C LEU A 5 60.98 -7.69 50.87
N GLY A 6 61.95 -7.96 51.75
CA GLY A 6 62.19 -7.22 53.00
C GLY A 6 62.22 -5.69 52.89
N SER A 7 62.14 -5.07 54.07
CA SER A 7 61.94 -3.65 54.41
C SER A 7 62.94 -2.61 53.84
N LEU A 8 63.58 -2.87 52.71
CA LEU A 8 64.68 -2.05 52.20
C LEU A 8 64.23 -0.80 51.44
N ALA A 9 62.94 -0.65 51.14
CA ALA A 9 62.33 0.62 50.80
C ALA A 9 60.91 0.64 51.39
N ALA A 10 60.64 1.59 52.28
CA ALA A 10 59.27 1.80 52.74
C ALA A 10 58.43 2.20 51.53
N PHE A 11 57.48 1.36 51.12
CA PHE A 11 56.48 1.77 50.14
C PHE A 11 55.66 2.95 50.70
N GLY A 12 55.17 3.77 49.79
CA GLY A 12 54.43 4.98 50.11
C GLY A 12 55.31 6.20 50.34
N VAL A 13 54.68 7.36 50.51
CA VAL A 13 55.35 8.62 50.83
C VAL A 13 54.72 9.18 52.11
N PRO A 14 55.49 9.83 53.00
CA PRO A 14 55.00 10.33 54.29
C PRO A 14 53.98 11.48 54.15
N SER A 15 54.05 12.23 53.06
CA SER A 15 53.20 13.39 52.79
C SER A 15 53.18 13.72 51.30
N GLY A 16 52.20 14.51 50.86
CA GLY A 16 52.10 15.01 49.49
C GLY A 16 50.71 14.82 48.89
N PRO A 17 50.49 15.30 47.66
CA PRO A 17 49.18 15.27 47.02
C PRO A 17 48.69 13.85 46.71
N TYR A 18 49.57 12.84 46.78
CA TYR A 18 49.27 11.43 46.56
C TYR A 18 49.25 10.60 47.85
N THR A 19 48.97 11.24 48.99
CA THR A 19 48.72 10.59 50.28
C THR A 19 47.32 10.90 50.78
N GLY A 20 46.81 10.10 51.72
CA GLY A 20 45.54 10.33 52.39
C GLY A 20 44.47 9.27 52.13
N PRO A 21 43.33 9.39 52.84
CA PRO A 21 42.33 8.34 52.85
C PRO A 21 41.70 8.11 51.47
N PRO A 22 41.25 6.87 51.17
CA PRO A 22 40.55 6.57 49.93
C PRO A 22 39.33 7.47 49.72
N ARG A 23 39.20 8.01 48.50
CA ARG A 23 38.15 8.95 48.11
C ARG A 23 37.10 8.24 47.25
N ARG A 24 35.83 8.59 47.43
CA ARG A 24 34.72 8.06 46.62
C ARG A 24 34.20 9.14 45.69
N LEU A 25 34.25 8.89 44.39
CA LEU A 25 33.81 9.81 43.34
C LEU A 25 32.72 9.16 42.52
N ARG A 26 31.68 9.89 42.13
CA ARG A 26 30.72 9.38 41.15
C ARG A 26 31.28 9.60 39.75
N TRP A 27 31.22 8.57 38.90
CA TRP A 27 31.75 8.65 37.53
C TRP A 27 31.19 9.83 36.75
N LYS A 28 29.88 10.06 36.85
CA LYS A 28 29.18 11.14 36.14
C LYS A 28 29.61 12.55 36.58
N ASP A 29 30.14 12.66 37.79
CA ASP A 29 30.52 13.94 38.39
C ASP A 29 31.98 14.29 38.07
N LEU A 30 32.74 13.35 37.47
CA LEU A 30 34.10 13.62 37.00
C LEU A 30 34.08 14.55 35.78
N PRO A 31 35.00 15.51 35.66
CA PRO A 31 35.21 16.26 34.43
C PRO A 31 35.42 15.32 33.24
N ARG A 32 34.90 15.70 32.07
CA ARG A 32 34.95 14.84 30.88
C ARG A 32 36.38 14.45 30.48
N ALA A 33 37.33 15.38 30.61
CA ALA A 33 38.75 15.12 30.37
C ALA A 33 39.31 13.99 31.26
N VAL A 34 38.87 13.90 32.53
CA VAL A 34 39.28 12.82 33.44
C VAL A 34 38.61 11.51 33.07
N GLN A 35 37.33 11.54 32.69
CA GLN A 35 36.62 10.34 32.21
C GLN A 35 37.33 9.74 30.99
N ASP A 36 37.59 10.57 29.96
CA ASP A 36 38.21 10.13 28.71
C ASP A 36 39.66 9.64 28.92
N ARG A 37 40.44 10.32 29.78
CA ARG A 37 41.79 9.88 30.15
C ARG A 37 41.77 8.54 30.89
N LEU A 38 40.91 8.40 31.90
CA LEU A 38 40.81 7.17 32.67
C LEU A 38 40.34 5.99 31.80
N GLU A 39 39.40 6.23 30.88
CA GLU A 39 38.97 5.25 29.87
C GLU A 39 40.10 4.85 28.93
N ALA A 40 40.84 5.81 28.39
CA ALA A 40 42.00 5.53 27.56
C ALA A 40 43.07 4.73 28.33
N CYS A 41 43.33 5.06 29.60
CA CYS A 41 44.27 4.32 30.46
C CYS A 41 43.84 2.86 30.63
N ILE A 42 42.59 2.62 31.06
CA ILE A 42 42.08 1.27 31.35
C ILE A 42 42.03 0.41 30.09
N ASP A 43 41.71 1.00 28.93
CA ASP A 43 41.71 0.32 27.64
C ASP A 43 43.13 0.07 27.09
N GLY A 44 44.17 0.61 27.73
CA GLY A 44 45.56 0.56 27.26
C GLY A 44 45.86 1.44 26.03
N ARG A 45 44.95 2.36 25.69
CA ARG A 45 45.09 3.32 24.59
C ARG A 45 45.77 4.62 25.00
N GLY A 46 45.77 4.92 26.31
CA GLY A 46 46.30 6.16 26.90
C GLY A 46 47.46 5.91 27.86
N ARG A 47 48.04 7.01 28.35
CA ARG A 47 49.03 7.01 29.43
C ARG A 47 48.43 7.63 30.69
N PRO A 48 48.76 7.09 31.88
CA PRO A 48 49.58 5.89 32.08
C PRO A 48 48.82 4.58 31.79
N ALA A 49 49.55 3.53 31.37
CA ALA A 49 48.99 2.19 31.30
C ALA A 49 48.82 1.59 32.72
N PRO A 50 47.75 0.83 33.00
CA PRO A 50 47.55 0.16 34.27
C PRO A 50 48.64 -0.89 34.50
N ILE A 51 49.23 -0.89 35.69
CA ILE A 51 50.20 -1.89 36.13
C ILE A 51 49.54 -3.27 36.27
N ALA A 52 48.32 -3.27 36.81
CA ALA A 52 47.47 -4.45 36.89
C ALA A 52 46.00 -4.06 36.73
N LEU A 53 45.23 -4.89 36.04
CA LEU A 53 43.79 -4.71 35.88
C LEU A 53 43.09 -6.01 36.25
N HIS A 54 42.31 -5.98 37.33
CA HIS A 54 41.45 -7.08 37.73
C HIS A 54 39.99 -6.72 37.50
N VAL A 55 39.53 -6.94 36.27
CA VAL A 55 38.11 -6.95 35.93
C VAL A 55 37.65 -8.40 35.87
N PRO A 56 36.54 -8.77 36.53
CA PRO A 56 35.99 -10.12 36.44
C PRO A 56 35.79 -10.46 34.97
N ARG A 57 36.53 -11.47 34.48
CA ARG A 57 36.41 -11.94 33.10
C ARG A 57 34.95 -12.28 32.81
N PRO A 58 34.47 -12.10 31.56
CA PRO A 58 33.14 -12.54 31.17
C PRO A 58 32.98 -13.98 31.62
N THR A 59 31.99 -14.20 32.50
CA THR A 59 31.79 -15.48 33.17
C THR A 59 31.59 -16.57 32.11
N ARG A 60 31.92 -17.83 32.43
CA ARG A 60 31.60 -18.98 31.54
C ARG A 60 30.12 -18.97 31.13
N LEU A 61 29.26 -18.42 31.98
CA LEU A 61 27.85 -18.16 31.70
C LEU A 61 27.65 -17.21 30.50
N ALA A 62 28.33 -16.07 30.43
CA ALA A 62 28.21 -15.15 29.31
C ALA A 62 28.57 -15.82 27.97
N LYS A 63 29.66 -16.60 27.93
CA LYS A 63 30.04 -17.36 26.72
C LYS A 63 28.99 -18.41 26.35
N ARG A 64 28.45 -19.13 27.34
CA ARG A 64 27.37 -20.11 27.14
C ARG A 64 26.08 -19.45 26.64
N LEU A 65 25.72 -18.28 27.16
CA LEU A 65 24.55 -17.52 26.73
C LEU A 65 24.70 -17.01 25.29
N VAL A 66 25.88 -16.50 24.91
CA VAL A 66 26.15 -16.11 23.52
C VAL A 66 26.01 -17.30 22.59
N PHE A 67 26.65 -18.43 22.90
CA PHE A 67 26.55 -19.65 22.10
C PHE A 67 25.10 -20.17 22.01
N ALA A 68 24.38 -20.22 23.13
CA ALA A 68 22.98 -20.62 23.16
C ALA A 68 22.09 -19.65 22.37
N ALA A 69 22.34 -18.35 22.42
CA ALA A 69 21.59 -17.36 21.66
C ALA A 69 21.79 -17.55 20.16
N THR A 70 23.02 -17.85 19.72
CA THR A 70 23.30 -18.21 18.31
C THR A 70 22.50 -19.44 17.90
N LEU A 71 22.48 -20.51 18.71
CA LEU A 71 21.67 -21.70 18.45
C LEU A 71 20.17 -21.39 18.43
N GLY A 72 19.71 -20.51 19.31
CA GLY A 72 18.31 -20.04 19.36
C GLY A 72 17.90 -19.30 18.09
N VAL A 73 18.75 -18.39 17.59
CA VAL A 73 18.52 -17.70 16.31
C VAL A 73 18.47 -18.68 15.15
N MET A 74 19.40 -19.64 15.09
CA MET A 74 19.40 -20.68 14.05
C MET A 74 18.15 -21.56 14.12
N GLY A 75 17.73 -21.96 15.32
CA GLY A 75 16.50 -22.72 15.53
C GLY A 75 15.25 -21.95 15.13
N LEU A 76 15.18 -20.65 15.46
CA LEU A 76 14.09 -19.77 15.03
C LEU A 76 14.05 -19.65 13.50
N ALA A 77 15.20 -19.45 12.85
CA ALA A 77 15.28 -19.40 11.39
C ALA A 77 14.83 -20.71 10.74
N ALA A 78 15.24 -21.86 11.30
CA ALA A 78 14.81 -23.18 10.82
C ALA A 78 13.29 -23.38 10.97
N LEU A 79 12.70 -22.95 12.08
CA LEU A 79 11.25 -23.01 12.29
C LEU A 79 10.49 -22.13 11.30
N VAL A 80 11.01 -20.93 11.00
CA VAL A 80 10.40 -20.00 10.03
C VAL A 80 10.48 -20.56 8.61
N VAL A 81 11.67 -20.99 8.17
CA VAL A 81 11.87 -21.50 6.80
C VAL A 81 11.18 -22.84 6.59
N GLY A 82 11.27 -23.75 7.56
CA GLY A 82 10.68 -25.09 7.48
C GLY A 82 9.15 -25.12 7.48
N SER A 83 8.49 -23.98 7.72
CA SER A 83 7.03 -23.90 7.86
C SER A 83 6.33 -23.05 6.80
N TRP A 84 7.05 -22.62 5.79
CA TRP A 84 6.49 -21.85 4.68
C TRP A 84 5.42 -22.60 3.87
N SER A 85 5.38 -23.93 3.92
CA SER A 85 4.47 -24.74 3.13
C SER A 85 3.25 -25.27 3.90
N ALA A 86 3.19 -25.13 5.22
CA ALA A 86 2.14 -25.74 6.04
C ALA A 86 1.70 -24.85 7.21
N ALA A 87 0.42 -24.93 7.58
CA ALA A 87 -0.07 -24.34 8.82
C ALA A 87 0.54 -25.08 10.01
N GLN A 88 1.23 -24.36 10.88
CA GLN A 88 1.84 -24.97 12.05
C GLN A 88 0.79 -25.16 13.16
N PRO A 89 0.72 -26.34 13.80
CA PRO A 89 -0.20 -26.57 14.90
C PRO A 89 0.19 -25.73 16.12
N SER A 90 -0.80 -25.37 16.96
CA SER A 90 -0.61 -24.51 18.13
C SER A 90 0.49 -25.02 19.09
N ALA A 91 0.68 -26.33 19.17
CA ALA A 91 1.74 -26.97 19.95
C ALA A 91 3.15 -26.51 19.55
N THR A 92 3.38 -26.11 18.31
CA THR A 92 4.70 -25.61 17.86
C THR A 92 5.05 -24.24 18.43
N SER A 93 4.09 -23.47 18.96
CA SER A 93 4.38 -22.20 19.64
C SER A 93 5.37 -22.36 20.81
N GLY A 94 5.36 -23.52 21.48
CA GLY A 94 6.35 -23.86 22.51
C GLY A 94 7.78 -23.98 21.96
N LEU A 95 7.96 -24.46 20.72
CA LEU A 95 9.27 -24.54 20.07
C LEU A 95 9.82 -23.15 19.74
N TYR A 96 8.96 -22.22 19.30
CA TYR A 96 9.34 -20.82 19.11
C TYR A 96 9.77 -20.18 20.43
N ALA A 97 9.01 -20.40 21.51
CA ALA A 97 9.37 -19.89 22.84
C ALA A 97 10.73 -20.44 23.30
N LEU A 98 11.00 -21.73 23.08
CA LEU A 98 12.26 -22.37 23.42
C LEU A 98 13.43 -21.86 22.57
N ALA A 99 13.23 -21.63 21.28
CA ALA A 99 14.23 -21.05 20.39
C ALA A 99 14.57 -19.59 20.75
N VAL A 100 13.58 -18.81 21.17
CA VAL A 100 13.75 -17.40 21.56
C VAL A 100 14.37 -17.25 22.95
N LEU A 101 14.19 -18.23 23.84
CA LEU A 101 14.66 -18.22 25.22
C LEU A 101 16.12 -17.80 25.43
N PRO A 102 17.11 -18.41 24.75
CA PRO A 102 18.50 -18.02 24.97
C PRO A 102 18.83 -16.63 24.42
N VAL A 103 18.13 -16.16 23.38
CA VAL A 103 18.30 -14.81 22.81
C VAL A 103 17.83 -13.76 23.81
N VAL A 104 16.63 -13.95 24.35
CA VAL A 104 16.07 -13.08 25.40
C VAL A 104 16.91 -13.17 26.68
N GLY A 105 17.34 -14.37 27.06
CA GLY A 105 18.21 -14.57 28.22
C GLY A 105 19.52 -13.80 28.10
N LEU A 106 20.14 -13.79 26.92
CA LEU A 106 21.33 -12.97 26.65
C LEU A 106 21.00 -11.47 26.74
N ALA A 107 19.90 -11.01 26.13
CA ALA A 107 19.51 -9.60 26.18
C ALA A 107 19.24 -9.11 27.62
N VAL A 108 18.51 -9.90 28.41
CA VAL A 108 18.26 -9.64 29.84
C VAL A 108 19.56 -9.64 30.63
N PHE A 109 20.48 -10.57 30.37
CA PHE A 109 21.79 -10.62 31.00
C PHE A 109 22.63 -9.37 30.69
N LEU A 110 22.68 -8.95 29.42
CA LEU A 110 23.38 -7.74 29.00
C LEU A 110 22.76 -6.48 29.63
N GLN A 111 21.43 -6.40 29.70
CA GLN A 111 20.74 -5.28 30.34
C GLN A 111 21.00 -5.25 31.85
N ALA A 112 20.94 -6.39 32.52
CA ALA A 112 21.28 -6.49 33.94
C ALA A 112 22.73 -6.06 34.20
N ARG A 113 23.66 -6.44 33.31
CA ARG A 113 25.06 -6.02 33.38
C ARG A 113 25.20 -4.50 33.14
N ARG A 114 24.49 -3.94 32.16
CA ARG A 114 24.45 -2.50 31.89
C ARG A 114 23.93 -1.71 33.09
N LEU A 115 22.86 -2.18 33.74
CA LEU A 115 22.32 -1.58 34.95
C LEU A 115 23.30 -1.69 36.12
N ALA A 116 23.99 -2.82 36.26
CA ALA A 116 25.02 -3.02 37.28
C ALA A 116 26.24 -2.09 37.11
N ARG A 117 26.56 -1.68 35.87
CA ARG A 117 27.60 -0.67 35.61
C ARG A 117 27.19 0.74 36.05
N GLY A 118 25.91 1.02 36.30
CA GLY A 118 25.48 2.34 36.79
C GLY A 118 25.83 3.52 35.87
N GLY A 119 26.09 3.26 34.58
CA GLY A 119 26.49 4.26 33.58
C GLY A 119 28.00 4.42 33.39
N THR A 120 28.84 3.61 34.03
CA THR A 120 30.28 3.56 33.71
C THR A 120 30.56 2.67 32.50
N PRO A 121 31.62 2.96 31.71
CA PRO A 121 32.02 2.08 30.61
C PRO A 121 32.65 0.77 31.12
N PHE A 122 33.16 0.77 32.36
CA PHE A 122 33.87 -0.36 32.96
C PHE A 122 32.93 -1.31 33.70
N ASP A 123 33.29 -2.59 33.73
CA ASP A 123 32.68 -3.52 34.67
C ASP A 123 33.25 -3.31 36.08
N PRO A 124 32.50 -3.63 37.15
CA PRO A 124 33.01 -3.57 38.50
C PRO A 124 34.31 -4.37 38.64
N GLY A 125 35.35 -3.77 39.20
CA GLY A 125 36.70 -4.33 39.19
C GLY A 125 37.70 -3.42 39.89
N VAL A 126 38.99 -3.73 39.75
CA VAL A 126 40.08 -2.97 40.36
C VAL A 126 41.17 -2.73 39.33
N ALA A 127 41.58 -1.48 39.16
CA ALA A 127 42.74 -1.07 38.38
C ALA A 127 43.83 -0.54 39.31
N LEU A 128 45.06 -0.97 39.08
CA LEU A 128 46.26 -0.47 39.73
C LEU A 128 46.98 0.44 38.74
N LEU A 129 46.86 1.74 38.92
CA LEU A 129 47.56 2.76 38.14
C LEU A 129 48.87 3.12 38.86
N PRO A 130 49.81 3.82 38.21
CA PRO A 130 51.09 4.16 38.84
C PRO A 130 51.00 4.99 40.10
N LEU A 131 49.98 5.84 40.24
CA LEU A 131 49.84 6.76 41.38
C LEU A 131 48.64 6.44 42.27
N ASP A 132 47.64 5.73 41.76
CA ASP A 132 46.41 5.42 42.48
C ASP A 132 45.92 3.99 42.21
N LEU A 133 45.27 3.42 43.22
CA LEU A 133 44.40 2.26 43.09
C LEU A 133 42.97 2.73 42.83
N VAL A 134 42.35 2.29 41.73
CA VAL A 134 40.98 2.64 41.35
C VAL A 134 40.09 1.41 41.41
N VAL A 135 39.09 1.41 42.29
CA VAL A 135 38.06 0.38 42.39
C VAL A 135 36.77 0.88 41.74
N PHE A 136 36.26 0.14 40.76
CA PHE A 136 34.99 0.43 40.07
C PHE A 136 33.85 -0.27 40.80
N GLU A 137 32.96 0.50 41.42
CA GLU A 137 31.78 0.04 42.15
C GLU A 137 30.50 0.57 41.48
N GLY A 138 30.19 0.03 40.29
CA GLY A 138 29.04 0.49 39.50
C GLY A 138 29.22 1.94 39.06
N SER A 139 28.38 2.86 39.54
CA SER A 139 28.46 4.29 39.20
C SER A 139 29.53 5.07 39.98
N THR A 140 30.17 4.44 40.96
CA THR A 140 31.09 5.08 41.89
C THR A 140 32.50 4.51 41.69
N LEU A 141 33.50 5.38 41.72
CA LEU A 141 34.91 5.05 41.79
C LEU A 141 35.39 5.24 43.22
N LYS A 142 36.13 4.27 43.76
CA LYS A 142 36.94 4.47 44.96
C LYS A 142 38.39 4.60 44.52
N VAL A 143 39.00 5.76 44.76
CA VAL A 143 40.38 6.09 44.40
C VAL A 143 41.21 6.12 45.69
N ALA A 144 42.15 5.19 45.83
CA ALA A 144 43.06 5.11 46.96
C ALA A 144 44.49 5.45 46.49
N PRO A 145 45.09 6.54 46.96
CA PRO A 145 46.44 6.93 46.56
C PRO A 145 47.47 5.86 46.95
N LEU A 146 48.44 5.59 46.07
CA LEU A 146 49.49 4.61 46.37
C LEU A 146 50.53 5.12 47.38
N GLY A 147 50.55 6.41 47.68
CA GLY A 147 51.39 6.97 48.74
C GLY A 147 51.07 6.42 50.13
N ASP A 148 49.88 5.85 50.31
CA ASP A 148 49.45 5.23 51.57
C ASP A 148 49.77 3.72 51.65
N VAL A 149 50.31 3.10 50.59
CA VAL A 149 50.69 1.67 50.62
C VAL A 149 51.90 1.48 51.54
N ARG A 150 51.84 0.51 52.46
CA ARG A 150 52.89 0.20 53.43
C ARG A 150 53.61 -1.10 53.17
N ASP A 151 52.91 -2.08 52.60
CA ASP A 151 53.47 -3.40 52.31
C ASP A 151 52.90 -3.91 50.98
N VAL A 152 53.79 -4.46 50.14
CA VAL A 152 53.44 -5.11 48.88
C VAL A 152 54.09 -6.47 48.88
N GLY A 153 53.26 -7.51 48.82
CA GLY A 153 53.71 -8.89 48.89
C GLY A 153 53.16 -9.75 47.76
N VAL A 154 53.91 -10.78 47.38
CA VAL A 154 53.41 -11.84 46.50
C VAL A 154 53.11 -13.07 47.34
N LEU A 155 51.85 -13.50 47.32
CA LEU A 155 51.36 -14.72 47.94
C LEU A 155 51.23 -15.82 46.88
N ALA A 156 52.08 -16.83 46.95
CA ALA A 156 51.91 -18.07 46.20
C ALA A 156 51.40 -19.17 47.14
N GLY A 157 50.18 -19.67 46.92
CA GLY A 157 49.58 -20.73 47.73
C GLY A 157 48.28 -21.28 47.13
N GLY A 158 48.04 -22.59 47.28
CA GLY A 158 46.80 -23.23 46.86
C GLY A 158 46.52 -23.18 45.35
N GLY A 159 47.57 -23.19 44.51
CA GLY A 159 47.45 -23.15 43.05
C GLY A 159 47.11 -21.78 42.45
N ALA A 160 47.04 -20.72 43.27
CA ALA A 160 46.85 -19.36 42.81
C ALA A 160 48.00 -18.46 43.29
N THR A 161 48.48 -17.59 42.41
CA THR A 161 49.40 -16.50 42.76
C THR A 161 48.60 -15.22 42.94
N ARG A 162 48.88 -14.43 43.96
CA ARG A 162 48.22 -13.14 44.22
C ARG A 162 49.25 -12.09 44.60
N LEU A 163 49.07 -10.87 44.10
CA LEU A 163 49.74 -9.68 44.60
C LEU A 163 48.85 -9.04 45.66
N VAL A 164 49.42 -8.67 46.79
CA VAL A 164 48.71 -8.08 47.93
C VAL A 164 49.30 -6.72 48.23
N LEU A 165 48.45 -5.70 48.29
CA LEU A 165 48.80 -4.35 48.73
C LEU A 165 48.12 -4.09 50.06
N ARG A 166 48.88 -3.65 51.06
CA ARG A 166 48.36 -3.24 52.37
C ARG A 166 48.56 -1.75 52.54
N PHE A 167 47.48 -1.04 52.81
CA PHE A 167 47.47 0.40 53.01
C PHE A 167 47.65 0.77 54.48
N ALA A 168 48.05 2.01 54.75
CA ALA A 168 48.20 2.56 56.09
C ALA A 168 46.92 2.49 56.92
N SER A 169 45.75 2.50 56.26
CA SER A 169 44.44 2.30 56.87
C SER A 169 44.18 0.88 57.38
N GLY A 170 45.06 -0.07 57.09
CA GLY A 170 44.86 -1.51 57.33
C GLY A 170 44.04 -2.21 56.23
N GLU A 171 43.58 -1.49 55.21
CA GLU A 171 42.91 -2.10 54.06
C GLU A 171 43.89 -2.96 53.25
N GLU A 172 43.46 -4.18 52.91
CA GLU A 172 44.22 -5.11 52.07
C GLU A 172 43.50 -5.30 50.73
N VAL A 173 44.21 -5.07 49.63
CA VAL A 173 43.70 -5.25 48.27
C VAL A 173 44.51 -6.32 47.57
N THR A 174 43.81 -7.30 46.99
CA THR A 174 44.45 -8.46 46.36
C THR A 174 44.15 -8.53 44.86
N PHE A 175 45.19 -8.77 44.08
CA PHE A 175 45.13 -8.96 42.64
C PHE A 175 45.50 -10.40 42.30
N PRO A 176 44.62 -11.18 41.66
CA PRO A 176 44.99 -12.51 41.21
C PRO A 176 45.94 -12.42 40.02
N MET A 177 47.05 -13.15 40.10
CA MET A 177 48.10 -13.19 39.09
C MET A 177 48.09 -14.54 38.37
N PRO A 178 48.23 -14.56 37.02
CA PRO A 178 48.25 -15.81 36.25
C PRO A 178 49.42 -16.73 36.61
N SER A 179 50.56 -16.15 37.03
CA SER A 179 51.77 -16.87 37.38
C SER A 179 52.66 -16.03 38.30
N GLN A 180 53.62 -16.69 38.94
CA GLN A 180 54.65 -16.03 39.76
C GLN A 180 55.45 -15.01 38.95
N ALA A 181 55.91 -15.38 37.74
CA ALA A 181 56.66 -14.47 36.88
C ALA A 181 55.86 -13.22 36.47
N HIS A 182 54.53 -13.32 36.34
CA HIS A 182 53.70 -12.15 36.10
C HIS A 182 53.61 -11.27 37.35
N ALA A 183 53.43 -11.87 38.53
CA ALA A 183 53.42 -11.15 39.80
C ALA A 183 54.75 -10.41 40.06
N ASP A 184 55.89 -11.03 39.75
CA ASP A 184 57.21 -10.42 39.90
C ASP A 184 57.39 -9.21 38.95
N ARG A 185 56.88 -9.29 37.70
CA ARG A 185 56.87 -8.15 36.78
C ARG A 185 55.95 -7.03 37.25
N THR A 186 54.75 -7.35 37.73
CA THR A 186 53.83 -6.35 38.30
C THR A 186 54.45 -5.68 39.52
N TYR A 187 55.14 -6.44 40.36
CA TYR A 187 55.87 -5.92 41.52
C TYR A 187 57.00 -4.96 41.09
N ALA A 188 57.84 -5.34 40.11
CA ALA A 188 58.89 -4.46 39.59
C ALA A 188 58.32 -3.15 39.01
N ALA A 189 57.18 -3.23 38.31
CA ALA A 189 56.47 -2.05 37.81
C ALA A 189 55.94 -1.15 38.94
N LEU A 190 55.51 -1.73 40.07
CA LEU A 190 55.13 -0.96 41.26
C LEU A 190 56.33 -0.27 41.93
N VAL A 191 57.48 -0.94 42.00
CA VAL A 191 58.72 -0.31 42.50
C VAL A 191 59.09 0.89 41.63
N HIS A 192 59.00 0.76 40.31
CA HIS A 192 59.24 1.89 39.41
C HIS A 192 58.21 3.01 39.58
N ALA A 193 56.93 2.65 39.77
CA ALA A 193 55.86 3.60 40.01
C ALA A 193 56.04 4.36 41.34
N GLN A 194 56.53 3.68 42.38
CA GLN A 194 56.90 4.29 43.66
C GLN A 194 58.00 5.35 43.49
N GLY A 195 59.04 5.09 42.69
CA GLY A 195 60.05 6.11 42.38
C GLY A 195 59.46 7.32 41.62
N THR A 196 58.47 7.09 40.76
CA THR A 196 57.74 8.19 40.08
C THR A 196 56.88 8.98 41.07
N LEU A 197 56.20 8.28 42.00
CA LEU A 197 55.41 8.87 43.06
C LEU A 197 56.25 9.76 43.99
N GLU A 198 57.44 9.29 44.40
CA GLU A 198 58.39 10.07 45.20
C GLU A 198 58.84 11.33 44.46
N ALA A 199 59.24 11.20 43.18
CA ALA A 199 59.65 12.34 42.37
C ALA A 199 58.53 13.39 42.22
N LEU A 200 57.27 12.96 42.03
CA LEU A 200 56.13 13.85 41.91
C LEU A 200 55.62 14.41 43.25
N SER A 201 55.97 13.79 44.38
CA SER A 201 55.57 14.25 45.71
C SER A 201 56.50 15.31 46.27
N TYR A 202 57.79 15.26 45.90
CA TYR A 202 58.82 16.19 46.39
C TYR A 202 59.38 17.15 45.33
N GLY A 203 59.10 16.91 44.04
CA GLY A 203 59.56 17.75 42.93
C GLY A 203 58.43 18.53 42.25
N ASP A 204 58.80 19.60 41.55
CA ASP A 204 57.89 20.49 40.81
C ASP A 204 57.77 20.11 39.31
N ASP A 205 57.71 18.81 39.01
CA ASP A 205 57.60 18.32 37.62
C ASP A 205 56.13 18.18 37.18
N LEU A 206 55.55 19.32 36.81
CA LEU A 206 54.16 19.45 36.38
C LEU A 206 53.84 18.62 35.12
N GLU A 207 54.73 18.59 34.14
CA GLU A 207 54.52 17.85 32.89
C GLU A 207 54.40 16.35 33.18
N ARG A 208 55.28 15.84 34.03
CA ARG A 208 55.25 14.44 34.44
C ARG A 208 54.02 14.11 35.28
N ALA A 209 53.54 15.03 36.12
CA ALA A 209 52.27 14.86 36.83
C ALA A 209 51.09 14.76 35.84
N ILE A 210 51.05 15.61 34.80
CA ILE A 210 50.00 15.57 33.77
C ILE A 210 50.02 14.27 32.97
N GLU A 211 51.20 13.68 32.72
CA GLU A 211 51.34 12.43 31.98
C GLU A 211 50.97 11.19 32.82
N HIS A 212 51.31 11.18 34.11
CA HIS A 212 51.18 10.00 34.96
C HIS A 212 49.96 10.01 35.89
N ASP A 213 49.29 11.15 36.10
CA ASP A 213 48.06 11.24 36.91
C ASP A 213 46.81 11.47 36.02
N PRO A 214 45.96 10.44 35.80
CA PRO A 214 44.71 10.62 35.08
C PRO A 214 43.71 11.51 35.84
N PHE A 215 43.89 11.71 37.15
CA PHE A 215 43.11 12.60 37.99
C PHE A 215 43.76 13.98 38.18
N PHE A 216 44.84 14.29 37.47
CA PHE A 216 45.58 15.55 37.61
C PHE A 216 44.67 16.79 37.65
N PRO A 217 43.70 16.99 36.73
CA PRO A 217 42.85 18.18 36.75
C PRO A 217 42.07 18.37 38.07
N ILE A 218 41.56 17.28 38.65
CA ILE A 218 40.81 17.34 39.91
C ILE A 218 41.76 17.52 41.09
N ARG A 219 42.95 16.92 41.03
CA ARG A 219 43.96 17.02 42.09
C ARG A 219 44.55 18.42 42.19
N ALA A 220 44.86 19.05 41.06
CA ALA A 220 45.41 20.40 40.99
C ALA A 220 44.46 21.47 41.54
N GLU A 221 43.15 21.29 41.36
CA GLU A 221 42.12 22.23 41.84
C GLU A 221 41.66 21.96 43.28
N GLY A 222 42.19 20.93 43.95
CA GLY A 222 41.69 20.48 45.26
C GLY A 222 40.28 19.88 45.20
N GLY A 223 39.77 19.59 44.00
CA GLY A 223 38.40 19.14 43.75
C GLY A 223 38.05 17.78 44.36
N PHE A 224 39.05 17.00 44.78
CA PHE A 224 38.86 15.77 45.54
C PHE A 224 38.20 16.02 46.91
N GLU A 225 38.54 17.11 47.61
CA GLU A 225 37.94 17.45 48.91
C GLU A 225 36.50 17.95 48.73
N ALA A 226 36.25 18.77 47.70
CA ALA A 226 34.90 19.24 47.36
C ALA A 226 33.96 18.09 46.93
N SER A 227 34.50 17.06 46.29
CA SER A 227 33.73 15.91 45.80
C SER A 227 33.56 14.79 46.85
N ALA A 228 34.41 14.74 47.88
CA ALA A 228 34.39 13.70 48.91
C ALA A 228 33.23 13.84 49.93
N VAL A 229 32.56 15.00 49.98
CA VAL A 229 31.71 15.37 51.14
C VAL A 229 30.22 15.04 50.99
N ALA A 230 29.71 14.67 49.81
CA ALA A 230 28.25 14.48 49.64
C ALA A 230 27.71 13.05 49.90
N GLY A 231 28.52 12.10 50.40
CA GLY A 231 28.06 10.70 50.50
C GLY A 231 28.66 9.81 51.59
N ALA A 232 29.52 10.32 52.47
CA ALA A 232 30.20 9.50 53.47
C ALA A 232 29.58 9.65 54.87
N THR A 233 28.33 9.20 55.04
CA THR A 233 28.08 8.44 56.28
C THR A 233 28.78 7.09 56.06
N PRO A 234 29.70 6.66 56.95
CA PRO A 234 30.32 5.35 56.84
C PRO A 234 29.24 4.30 57.12
N ALA A 235 28.46 3.96 56.10
CA ALA A 235 27.57 2.81 56.14
C ALA A 235 28.49 1.60 56.27
N ALA A 236 28.56 1.08 57.50
CA ALA A 236 29.21 -0.15 57.93
C ALA A 236 29.59 -1.07 56.75
N ALA A 237 30.87 -1.05 56.40
CA ALA A 237 31.45 -1.71 55.24
C ALA A 237 31.49 -3.25 55.32
N SER A 238 30.55 -3.93 55.99
CA SER A 238 30.68 -5.38 56.21
C SER A 238 29.43 -6.27 56.21
N SER A 239 28.19 -5.82 56.03
CA SER A 239 27.04 -6.77 56.09
C SER A 239 25.84 -6.53 55.18
N GLY A 240 25.84 -5.48 54.35
CA GLY A 240 24.67 -5.06 53.57
C GLY A 240 24.50 -5.66 52.17
N ARG A 241 25.05 -6.85 51.84
CA ARG A 241 24.90 -7.49 50.49
C ARG A 241 23.47 -7.97 50.17
N ARG A 242 22.47 -7.54 50.95
CA ARG A 242 21.04 -7.90 50.87
C ARG A 242 20.17 -6.87 50.15
N GLY A 243 20.65 -5.64 49.91
CA GLY A 243 19.86 -4.62 49.22
C GLY A 243 19.99 -4.70 47.70
N ARG A 244 18.91 -5.13 47.01
CA ARG A 244 18.73 -5.09 45.54
C ARG A 244 19.56 -6.07 44.69
N ARG A 245 19.82 -7.29 45.18
CA ARG A 245 19.75 -8.42 44.23
C ARG A 245 18.27 -8.56 43.87
N ALA A 246 17.80 -7.86 42.84
CA ALA A 246 16.71 -8.41 42.04
C ALA A 246 17.16 -9.86 41.79
N SER A 247 16.47 -10.79 42.46
CA SER A 247 16.97 -12.15 42.60
C SER A 247 17.23 -12.67 41.19
N THR A 248 18.30 -13.44 40.97
CA THR A 248 18.55 -14.06 39.67
C THR A 248 17.28 -14.74 39.13
N ALA A 249 16.43 -15.24 40.04
CA ALA A 249 15.08 -15.72 39.76
C ALA A 249 14.16 -14.70 39.06
N ALA A 250 14.13 -13.43 39.45
CA ALA A 250 13.33 -12.40 38.79
C ALA A 250 13.76 -12.16 37.33
N TYR A 251 15.06 -12.14 37.06
CA TYR A 251 15.57 -12.02 35.68
C TYR A 251 15.31 -13.28 34.85
N VAL A 252 15.43 -14.46 35.44
CA VAL A 252 15.08 -15.73 34.78
C VAL A 252 13.59 -15.80 34.48
N ALA A 253 12.73 -15.39 35.41
CA ALA A 253 11.29 -15.32 35.21
C ALA A 253 10.92 -14.31 34.12
N LEU A 254 11.52 -13.12 34.13
CA LEU A 254 11.34 -12.12 33.08
C LEU A 254 11.76 -12.65 31.71
N ALA A 255 12.92 -13.32 31.64
CA ALA A 255 13.39 -13.92 30.39
C ALA A 255 12.41 -15.00 29.89
N ALA A 256 11.94 -15.88 30.77
CA ALA A 256 10.97 -16.91 30.41
C ALA A 256 9.65 -16.30 29.88
N LEU A 257 9.09 -15.32 30.60
CA LEU A 257 7.85 -14.64 30.20
C LEU A 257 7.98 -13.94 28.84
N LEU A 258 9.06 -13.16 28.65
CA LEU A 258 9.34 -12.50 27.39
C LEU A 258 9.52 -13.49 26.25
N SER A 259 10.12 -14.65 26.52
CA SER A 259 10.35 -15.69 25.49
C SER A 259 9.06 -16.37 25.07
N VAL A 260 8.15 -16.63 26.00
CA VAL A 260 6.80 -17.13 25.67
C VAL A 260 6.04 -16.10 24.84
N ALA A 261 6.04 -14.83 25.26
CA ALA A 261 5.34 -13.77 24.54
C ALA A 261 5.90 -13.57 23.12
N LEU A 262 7.22 -13.39 22.99
CA LEU A 262 7.87 -13.18 21.69
C LEU A 262 7.81 -14.43 20.81
N GLY A 263 7.96 -15.63 21.39
CA GLY A 263 7.81 -16.89 20.68
C GLY A 263 6.40 -17.07 20.13
N HIS A 264 5.38 -16.73 20.90
CA HIS A 264 3.98 -16.78 20.44
C HIS A 264 3.71 -15.77 19.31
N VAL A 265 4.24 -14.55 19.42
CA VAL A 265 4.14 -13.53 18.35
C VAL A 265 4.85 -14.00 17.07
N ALA A 266 6.06 -14.56 17.18
CA ALA A 266 6.80 -15.11 16.04
C ALA A 266 6.05 -16.27 15.36
N PHE A 267 5.45 -17.16 16.15
CA PHE A 267 4.59 -18.23 15.65
C PHE A 267 3.37 -17.69 14.88
N LEU A 268 2.66 -16.70 15.44
CA LEU A 268 1.50 -16.10 14.78
C LEU A 268 1.88 -15.38 13.48
N ALA A 269 3.00 -14.65 13.49
CA ALA A 269 3.53 -13.96 12.32
C ALA A 269 3.91 -14.96 11.22
N THR A 270 4.61 -16.03 11.57
CA THR A 270 5.03 -17.07 10.61
C THR A 270 3.82 -17.76 9.99
N ASN A 271 2.81 -18.11 10.79
CA ASN A 271 1.58 -18.70 10.28
C ASN A 271 0.80 -17.74 9.35
N ARG A 272 0.80 -16.43 9.62
CA ARG A 272 0.17 -15.44 8.72
C ARG A 272 0.93 -15.34 7.40
N LEU A 273 2.25 -15.23 7.44
CA LEU A 273 3.09 -15.17 6.24
C LEU A 273 2.99 -16.46 5.40
N SER A 274 2.97 -17.62 6.05
CA SER A 274 2.77 -18.91 5.40
C SER A 274 1.39 -19.00 4.75
N ASP A 275 0.33 -18.49 5.40
CA ASP A 275 -1.00 -18.41 4.79
C ASP A 275 -1.02 -17.53 3.53
N ASP A 276 -0.38 -16.37 3.57
CA ASP A 276 -0.29 -15.44 2.44
C ASP A 276 0.48 -16.02 1.25
N VAL A 277 1.56 -16.76 1.50
CA VAL A 277 2.30 -17.47 0.44
C VAL A 277 1.43 -18.57 -0.17
N ARG A 278 0.81 -19.43 0.66
CA ARG A 278 -0.07 -20.52 0.17
C ARG A 278 -1.25 -19.98 -0.64
N PHE A 279 -1.86 -18.88 -0.20
CA PHE A 279 -2.95 -18.24 -0.93
C PHE A 279 -2.48 -17.69 -2.29
N ARG A 280 -1.35 -16.97 -2.32
CA ARG A 280 -0.76 -16.47 -3.57
C ARG A 280 -0.44 -17.60 -4.55
N THR A 281 0.19 -18.67 -4.09
CA THR A 281 0.47 -19.85 -4.92
C THR A 281 -0.81 -20.49 -5.46
N ALA A 282 -1.90 -20.53 -4.67
CA ALA A 282 -3.19 -21.03 -5.14
C ALA A 282 -3.84 -20.10 -6.19
N CYS A 283 -3.70 -18.79 -6.03
CA CYS A 283 -4.13 -17.80 -7.03
C CYS A 283 -3.32 -17.89 -8.33
N GLU A 284 -2.00 -18.00 -8.24
CA GLU A 284 -1.07 -18.13 -9.37
C GLU A 284 -1.35 -19.40 -10.18
N ALA A 285 -1.63 -20.52 -9.51
CA ALA A 285 -2.06 -21.74 -10.18
C ALA A 285 -3.38 -21.56 -10.93
N GLY A 286 -4.25 -20.65 -10.47
CA GLY A 286 -5.50 -20.30 -11.14
C GLY A 286 -6.48 -21.45 -11.29
N THR A 287 -6.32 -22.56 -10.54
CA THR A 287 -7.20 -23.75 -10.59
C THR A 287 -8.13 -23.82 -9.37
N ALA A 288 -9.33 -24.39 -9.57
CA ALA A 288 -10.27 -24.63 -8.47
C ALA A 288 -9.69 -25.63 -7.45
N GLU A 289 -8.94 -26.62 -7.92
CA GLU A 289 -8.26 -27.63 -7.10
C GLU A 289 -7.19 -27.01 -6.20
N ALA A 290 -6.37 -26.09 -6.72
CA ALA A 290 -5.35 -25.41 -5.91
C ALA A 290 -6.00 -24.57 -4.80
N MET A 291 -7.09 -23.87 -5.10
CA MET A 291 -7.85 -23.11 -4.11
C MET A 291 -8.55 -24.01 -3.08
N GLN A 292 -9.09 -25.15 -3.49
CA GLN A 292 -9.65 -26.15 -2.58
C GLN A 292 -8.57 -26.76 -1.67
N ARG A 293 -7.38 -27.06 -2.21
CA ARG A 293 -6.24 -27.53 -1.42
C ARG A 293 -5.79 -26.47 -0.40
N TYR A 294 -5.77 -25.19 -0.76
CA TYR A 294 -5.50 -24.10 0.18
C TYR A 294 -6.50 -24.10 1.35
N LEU A 295 -7.80 -24.18 1.06
CA LEU A 295 -8.85 -24.23 2.09
C LEU A 295 -8.76 -25.50 2.96
N ALA A 296 -8.51 -26.65 2.34
CA ALA A 296 -8.34 -27.93 3.06
C ALA A 296 -7.15 -27.92 4.04
N LEU A 297 -6.12 -27.13 3.74
CA LEU A 297 -4.96 -26.90 4.63
C LEU A 297 -5.19 -25.81 5.69
N GLY A 298 -6.46 -25.45 5.95
CA GLY A 298 -6.84 -24.48 6.97
C GLY A 298 -6.55 -23.04 6.61
N GLY A 299 -6.66 -22.69 5.31
CA GLY A 299 -6.47 -21.33 4.82
C GLY A 299 -7.36 -20.31 5.53
N ARG A 300 -6.80 -19.16 5.93
CA ARG A 300 -7.55 -18.13 6.69
C ARG A 300 -8.33 -17.15 5.81
N ARG A 301 -7.99 -17.03 4.52
CA ARG A 301 -8.61 -16.13 3.54
C ARG A 301 -9.82 -16.77 2.84
N VAL A 302 -10.78 -17.22 3.65
CA VAL A 302 -11.96 -17.97 3.16
C VAL A 302 -12.83 -17.10 2.25
N ARG A 303 -13.03 -15.83 2.59
CA ARG A 303 -13.86 -14.90 1.80
C ARG A 303 -13.27 -14.61 0.42
N GLU A 304 -11.95 -14.47 0.36
CA GLU A 304 -11.22 -14.24 -0.89
C GLU A 304 -11.24 -15.50 -1.78
N ALA A 305 -11.14 -16.68 -1.17
CA ALA A 305 -11.31 -17.94 -1.88
C ALA A 305 -12.75 -18.12 -2.42
N GLU A 306 -13.77 -17.77 -1.63
CA GLU A 306 -15.17 -17.76 -2.07
C GLU A 306 -15.39 -16.81 -3.25
N TYR A 307 -14.79 -15.61 -3.19
CA TYR A 307 -14.80 -14.66 -4.29
C TYR A 307 -14.16 -15.23 -5.56
N PHE A 308 -13.01 -15.89 -5.43
CA PHE A 308 -12.36 -16.59 -6.54
C PHE A 308 -13.27 -17.65 -7.18
N PHE A 309 -13.93 -18.49 -6.37
CA PHE A 309 -14.91 -19.46 -6.90
C PHE A 309 -16.11 -18.78 -7.56
N GLY A 310 -16.60 -17.68 -6.98
CA GLY A 310 -17.69 -16.88 -7.55
C GLY A 310 -17.34 -16.35 -8.93
N GLN A 311 -16.17 -15.73 -9.08
CA GLN A 311 -15.69 -15.23 -10.37
C GLN A 311 -15.56 -16.35 -11.41
N ARG A 312 -15.00 -17.50 -11.02
CA ARG A 312 -14.85 -18.64 -11.94
C ARG A 312 -16.19 -19.21 -12.38
N ARG A 313 -17.18 -19.33 -11.48
CA ARG A 313 -18.53 -19.75 -11.83
C ARG A 313 -19.18 -18.77 -12.82
N MET A 314 -18.98 -17.47 -12.63
CA MET A 314 -19.47 -16.44 -13.55
C MET A 314 -18.77 -16.50 -14.92
N ALA A 315 -17.47 -16.78 -14.96
CA ALA A 315 -16.73 -16.98 -16.21
C ALA A 315 -17.25 -18.22 -16.96
N LEU A 316 -17.40 -19.36 -16.28
CA LEU A 316 -17.97 -20.57 -16.89
C LEU A 316 -19.40 -20.38 -17.39
N ARG A 317 -20.23 -19.59 -16.69
CA ARG A 317 -21.57 -19.22 -17.17
C ARG A 317 -21.48 -18.38 -18.44
N ARG A 318 -20.62 -17.35 -18.45
CA ARG A 318 -20.38 -16.53 -19.65
C ARG A 318 -19.89 -17.35 -20.84
N ASP A 319 -18.98 -18.29 -20.63
CA ASP A 319 -18.47 -19.15 -21.71
C ASP A 319 -19.58 -20.06 -22.27
N ARG A 320 -20.45 -20.60 -21.41
CA ARG A 320 -21.63 -21.35 -21.83
C ARG A 320 -22.62 -20.48 -22.60
N GLU A 321 -22.95 -19.30 -22.10
CA GLU A 321 -23.83 -18.34 -22.76
C GLU A 321 -23.27 -17.92 -24.13
N LEU A 322 -21.96 -17.69 -24.23
CA LEU A 322 -21.28 -17.40 -25.50
C LEU A 322 -21.32 -18.58 -26.45
N ALA A 323 -21.12 -19.81 -25.97
CA ALA A 323 -21.23 -21.01 -26.79
C ALA A 323 -22.67 -21.21 -27.31
N GLU A 324 -23.68 -21.08 -26.44
CA GLU A 324 -25.10 -21.12 -26.82
C GLU A 324 -25.46 -20.01 -27.81
N MET A 325 -24.95 -18.80 -27.60
CA MET A 325 -25.17 -17.68 -28.52
C MET A 325 -24.51 -17.93 -29.87
N ARG A 326 -23.28 -18.45 -29.91
CA ARG A 326 -22.60 -18.86 -31.15
C ARG A 326 -23.40 -19.93 -31.89
N GLU A 327 -23.92 -20.92 -31.17
CA GLU A 327 -24.77 -21.95 -31.75
C GLU A 327 -26.08 -21.35 -32.32
N ARG A 328 -26.71 -20.43 -31.59
CA ARG A 328 -27.91 -19.70 -32.07
C ARG A 328 -27.62 -18.86 -33.30
N VAL A 329 -26.48 -18.18 -33.35
CA VAL A 329 -26.04 -17.39 -34.51
C VAL A 329 -25.80 -18.31 -35.69
N ALA A 330 -25.03 -19.40 -35.53
CA ALA A 330 -24.81 -20.38 -36.58
C ALA A 330 -26.11 -21.00 -37.10
N ARG A 331 -27.06 -21.30 -36.19
CA ARG A 331 -28.41 -21.79 -36.56
C ARG A 331 -29.19 -20.74 -37.34
N ASN A 332 -29.13 -19.48 -36.92
CA ASN A 332 -29.78 -18.36 -37.60
C ASN A 332 -29.12 -18.02 -38.94
N GLU A 333 -27.81 -18.24 -39.09
CA GLU A 333 -27.11 -18.13 -40.37
C GLU A 333 -27.47 -19.27 -41.30
N GLY A 334 -27.57 -20.51 -40.81
CA GLY A 334 -28.12 -21.62 -41.58
C GLY A 334 -29.56 -21.35 -42.04
N LEU A 335 -30.39 -20.78 -41.15
CA LEU A 335 -31.74 -20.31 -41.50
C LEU A 335 -31.70 -19.15 -42.48
N LYS A 336 -30.85 -18.14 -42.30
CA LYS A 336 -30.67 -17.01 -43.23
C LYS A 336 -30.12 -17.43 -44.58
N ALA A 337 -29.27 -18.45 -44.66
CA ALA A 337 -28.79 -19.03 -45.91
C ALA A 337 -29.92 -19.80 -46.62
N ALA A 338 -30.74 -20.53 -45.83
CA ALA A 338 -31.94 -21.20 -46.34
C ALA A 338 -33.09 -20.22 -46.68
N THR A 339 -33.10 -19.02 -46.08
CA THR A 339 -34.06 -17.93 -46.31
C THR A 339 -33.38 -16.70 -46.90
N ALA A 340 -32.26 -16.88 -47.62
CA ALA A 340 -31.53 -15.80 -48.29
C ALA A 340 -32.36 -15.31 -49.47
N GLY A 341 -33.44 -14.58 -49.17
CA GLY A 341 -33.87 -13.50 -50.02
C GLY A 341 -32.68 -12.55 -50.20
N PRO A 342 -32.57 -11.92 -51.38
CA PRO A 342 -31.41 -11.11 -51.71
C PRO A 342 -31.20 -10.02 -50.66
N GLU A 343 -29.95 -9.58 -50.57
CA GLU A 343 -29.51 -8.26 -50.09
C GLU A 343 -30.68 -7.28 -50.10
N ILE A 344 -30.93 -6.52 -49.00
CA ILE A 344 -31.97 -5.48 -48.99
C ILE A 344 -31.63 -4.51 -50.11
N ALA A 345 -32.11 -4.84 -51.30
CA ALA A 345 -31.99 -4.03 -52.47
C ALA A 345 -32.71 -2.76 -52.07
N GLN A 346 -32.11 -1.62 -52.43
CA GLN A 346 -32.70 -0.30 -52.17
C GLN A 346 -34.12 -0.18 -52.72
N ASN A 347 -34.61 -1.19 -53.46
CA ASN A 347 -36.02 -1.44 -53.68
C ASN A 347 -36.35 -2.92 -53.38
N PRO A 348 -37.55 -3.23 -52.84
CA PRO A 348 -37.93 -4.60 -52.52
C PRO A 348 -37.85 -5.53 -53.76
N PRO A 349 -37.56 -6.83 -53.59
CA PRO A 349 -37.46 -7.79 -54.70
C PRO A 349 -38.72 -7.74 -55.58
N GLY A 350 -38.53 -7.51 -56.88
CA GLY A 350 -39.63 -7.36 -57.85
C GLY A 350 -40.06 -5.91 -58.11
N PHE A 351 -39.56 -4.92 -57.36
CA PHE A 351 -39.80 -3.52 -57.68
C PHE A 351 -39.09 -3.12 -58.98
N ARG A 352 -39.87 -2.75 -59.99
CA ARG A 352 -39.37 -2.07 -61.19
C ARG A 352 -39.59 -0.58 -61.02
N ARG A 353 -38.52 0.20 -61.10
CA ARG A 353 -38.60 1.67 -61.07
C ARG A 353 -39.61 2.11 -62.14
N PRO A 354 -40.64 2.91 -61.80
CA PRO A 354 -41.61 3.35 -62.78
C PRO A 354 -40.92 4.09 -63.93
N SER A 355 -41.17 3.67 -65.17
CA SER A 355 -40.56 4.22 -66.38
C SER A 355 -41.43 5.28 -67.06
N SER A 356 -42.69 5.44 -66.63
CA SER A 356 -43.63 6.42 -67.18
C SER A 356 -44.31 7.23 -66.06
N PRO A 357 -44.79 8.46 -66.35
CA PRO A 357 -45.55 9.27 -65.39
C PRO A 357 -46.81 8.56 -64.83
N GLU A 358 -47.46 7.73 -65.65
CA GLU A 358 -48.62 6.93 -65.23
C GLU A 358 -48.24 5.84 -64.22
N ALA A 359 -47.12 5.14 -64.46
CA ALA A 359 -46.59 4.15 -63.53
C ALA A 359 -46.13 4.79 -62.21
N TRP A 360 -45.62 6.03 -62.25
CA TRP A 360 -45.34 6.81 -61.04
C TRP A 360 -46.62 7.10 -60.25
N GLY A 361 -47.69 7.55 -60.93
CA GLY A 361 -48.98 7.80 -60.29
C GLY A 361 -49.56 6.56 -59.60
N LEU A 362 -49.43 5.37 -60.21
CA LEU A 362 -49.87 4.11 -59.62
C LEU A 362 -49.02 3.73 -58.40
N ALA A 363 -47.69 3.84 -58.50
CA ALA A 363 -46.78 3.54 -57.40
C ALA A 363 -46.98 4.48 -56.19
N HIS A 364 -47.25 5.77 -56.45
CA HIS A 364 -47.62 6.74 -55.41
C HIS A 364 -48.95 6.36 -54.74
N ALA A 365 -49.97 5.96 -55.50
CA ALA A 365 -51.25 5.55 -54.95
C ALA A 365 -51.14 4.27 -54.09
N GLU A 366 -50.32 3.30 -54.51
CA GLU A 366 -50.07 2.08 -53.74
C GLU A 366 -49.30 2.36 -52.45
N CYS A 367 -48.29 3.24 -52.50
CA CYS A 367 -47.58 3.74 -51.34
C CYS A 367 -48.52 4.45 -50.35
N LEU A 368 -49.43 5.31 -50.83
CA LEU A 368 -50.44 5.95 -49.99
C LEU A 368 -51.41 4.96 -49.35
N ARG A 369 -51.81 3.92 -50.10
CA ARG A 369 -52.65 2.84 -49.55
C ARG A 369 -51.90 2.09 -48.47
N ALA A 370 -50.64 1.73 -48.68
CA ALA A 370 -49.81 1.06 -47.69
C ALA A 370 -49.64 1.91 -46.40
N PHE A 371 -49.48 3.23 -46.54
CA PHE A 371 -49.48 4.13 -45.39
C PHE A 371 -50.84 4.16 -44.70
N THR A 372 -51.94 4.24 -45.44
CA THR A 372 -53.29 4.29 -44.87
C THR A 372 -53.63 3.01 -44.11
N ASP A 373 -53.29 1.85 -44.67
CA ASP A 373 -53.53 0.54 -44.07
C ASP A 373 -52.70 0.34 -42.79
N ARG A 374 -51.48 0.92 -42.77
CA ARG A 374 -50.55 0.84 -41.64
C ARG A 374 -50.67 2.00 -40.64
N ALA A 375 -51.37 3.08 -40.95
CA ALA A 375 -51.48 4.27 -40.11
C ALA A 375 -52.32 3.96 -38.86
N PRO A 376 -51.84 4.21 -37.62
CA PRO A 376 -52.59 3.92 -36.39
C PRO A 376 -54.02 4.45 -36.36
N ALA A 377 -54.92 3.80 -35.61
CA ALA A 377 -56.22 4.38 -35.26
C ALA A 377 -56.10 5.51 -34.21
N SER A 378 -54.87 5.81 -33.75
CA SER A 378 -54.61 6.84 -32.76
C SER A 378 -54.81 8.24 -33.35
N SER A 379 -55.19 9.19 -32.50
CA SER A 379 -55.38 10.61 -32.87
C SER A 379 -54.14 11.30 -33.43
N LYS A 380 -52.96 10.67 -33.33
CA LYS A 380 -51.68 11.17 -33.88
C LYS A 380 -51.49 10.79 -35.36
N ALA A 381 -51.88 9.59 -35.77
CA ALA A 381 -51.72 9.12 -37.14
C ALA A 381 -52.65 9.81 -38.14
N GLY A 382 -53.86 10.17 -37.68
CA GLY A 382 -54.80 10.98 -38.46
C GLY A 382 -54.27 12.37 -38.85
N ARG A 383 -53.19 12.85 -38.20
CA ARG A 383 -52.51 14.12 -38.49
C ARG A 383 -51.42 13.98 -39.56
N ALA A 384 -50.67 12.87 -39.56
CA ALA A 384 -49.59 12.67 -40.52
C ALA A 384 -50.08 12.20 -41.91
N LEU A 385 -51.15 11.41 -41.95
CA LEU A 385 -51.68 10.83 -43.19
C LEU A 385 -52.08 11.89 -44.24
N PRO A 386 -52.79 12.97 -43.89
CA PRO A 386 -53.12 14.02 -44.86
C PRO A 386 -51.88 14.68 -45.47
N ALA A 387 -50.80 14.86 -44.69
CA ALA A 387 -49.56 15.44 -45.18
C ALA A 387 -48.80 14.49 -46.12
N LEU A 388 -48.80 13.18 -45.84
CA LEU A 388 -48.27 12.15 -46.75
C LEU A 388 -49.03 12.09 -48.07
N VAL A 389 -50.36 12.25 -48.05
CA VAL A 389 -51.19 12.36 -49.26
C VAL A 389 -50.74 13.54 -50.12
N VAL A 390 -50.55 14.72 -49.53
CA VAL A 390 -50.08 15.89 -50.27
C VAL A 390 -48.66 15.69 -50.83
N LEU A 391 -47.75 15.08 -50.05
CA LEU A 391 -46.41 14.72 -50.49
C LEU A 391 -46.41 13.82 -51.74
N ALA A 392 -47.25 12.77 -51.73
CA ALA A 392 -47.40 11.87 -52.86
C ALA A 392 -48.08 12.56 -54.06
N GLU A 393 -49.05 13.45 -53.81
CA GLU A 393 -49.67 14.25 -54.87
C GLU A 393 -48.71 15.26 -55.49
N GLU A 394 -47.86 15.92 -54.70
CA GLU A 394 -46.83 16.85 -55.21
C GLU A 394 -45.81 16.09 -56.06
N ALA A 395 -45.36 14.92 -55.62
CA ALA A 395 -44.48 14.07 -56.41
C ALA A 395 -45.12 13.58 -57.71
N ARG A 396 -46.44 13.32 -57.69
CA ARG A 396 -47.22 13.02 -58.90
C ARG A 396 -47.28 14.22 -59.85
N ARG A 397 -47.32 15.46 -59.35
CA ARG A 397 -47.38 16.69 -60.16
C ARG A 397 -46.00 17.13 -60.69
N GLY A 398 -44.91 16.80 -59.99
CA GLY A 398 -43.56 17.26 -60.28
C GLY A 398 -42.61 16.18 -60.83
N SER A 399 -42.35 16.19 -62.13
CA SER A 399 -41.05 15.81 -62.74
C SER A 399 -40.57 14.34 -62.77
N GLY A 400 -41.38 13.32 -62.45
CA GLY A 400 -41.04 11.92 -62.78
C GLY A 400 -39.93 11.28 -61.94
N GLY A 401 -39.89 11.59 -60.64
CA GLY A 401 -38.96 11.00 -59.67
C GLY A 401 -39.59 10.77 -58.30
N PRO A 402 -38.83 10.25 -57.31
CA PRO A 402 -39.32 10.06 -55.95
C PRO A 402 -39.82 11.38 -55.34
N ALA A 403 -40.90 11.28 -54.57
CA ALA A 403 -41.25 12.31 -53.60
C ALA A 403 -40.08 12.48 -52.63
N ARG A 404 -39.68 13.71 -52.32
CA ARG A 404 -38.61 13.95 -51.34
C ARG A 404 -39.19 14.49 -50.05
N LEU A 405 -38.87 13.83 -48.95
CA LEU A 405 -39.15 14.31 -47.61
C LEU A 405 -37.83 14.57 -46.90
N ASP A 406 -37.50 15.84 -46.72
CA ASP A 406 -36.30 16.23 -45.97
C ASP A 406 -36.57 16.10 -44.46
N VAL A 407 -35.75 15.32 -43.75
CA VAL A 407 -35.69 15.37 -42.28
C VAL A 407 -34.61 16.36 -41.87
N ARG A 408 -35.04 17.44 -41.23
CA ARG A 408 -34.18 18.52 -40.76
C ARG A 408 -34.17 18.56 -39.24
N PHE A 409 -32.99 18.74 -38.68
CA PHE A 409 -32.80 18.93 -37.25
C PHE A 409 -32.31 20.36 -36.99
N GLU A 410 -33.06 21.10 -36.18
CA GLU A 410 -32.74 22.47 -35.79
C GLU A 410 -32.39 22.48 -34.30
N ARG A 411 -31.15 22.84 -33.98
CA ARG A 411 -30.62 22.82 -32.61
C ARG A 411 -30.80 24.19 -31.95
N GLU A 412 -31.54 24.22 -30.84
CA GLU A 412 -31.63 25.38 -29.95
C GLU A 412 -30.83 25.11 -28.67
N ILE A 413 -29.50 24.95 -28.82
CA ILE A 413 -28.61 24.66 -27.71
C ILE A 413 -27.82 25.92 -27.37
N ALA A 414 -27.89 26.37 -26.11
CA ALA A 414 -27.12 27.50 -25.65
C ALA A 414 -25.61 27.23 -25.80
N PRO A 415 -24.79 28.21 -26.23
CA PRO A 415 -23.35 28.04 -26.41
C PRO A 415 -22.64 27.53 -25.15
N SER A 416 -23.15 27.86 -23.96
CA SER A 416 -22.62 27.43 -22.67
C SER A 416 -22.75 25.93 -22.40
N VAL A 417 -23.61 25.21 -23.14
CA VAL A 417 -23.88 23.77 -22.99
C VAL A 417 -23.23 22.96 -24.13
N ALA A 418 -22.86 23.62 -25.22
CA ALA A 418 -22.37 23.00 -26.44
C ALA A 418 -20.86 22.69 -26.38
N SER A 419 -20.48 21.60 -25.71
CA SER A 419 -19.13 21.05 -25.87
C SER A 419 -18.97 20.43 -27.27
N SER A 420 -17.77 20.48 -27.85
CA SER A 420 -17.48 19.92 -29.17
C SER A 420 -17.83 18.43 -29.27
N GLY A 421 -17.61 17.67 -28.19
CA GLY A 421 -17.98 16.26 -28.10
C GLY A 421 -19.49 16.02 -28.08
N LEU A 422 -20.27 16.88 -27.40
CA LEU A 422 -21.73 16.78 -27.39
C LEU A 422 -22.29 17.05 -28.80
N LEU A 423 -21.81 18.10 -29.47
CA LEU A 423 -22.26 18.45 -30.82
C LEU A 423 -22.00 17.33 -31.83
N ALA A 424 -20.79 16.74 -31.82
CA ALA A 424 -20.46 15.61 -32.69
C ALA A 424 -21.33 14.36 -32.41
N SER A 425 -21.64 14.10 -31.13
CA SER A 425 -22.56 13.02 -30.75
C SER A 425 -23.95 13.27 -31.32
N LEU A 426 -24.51 14.47 -31.11
CA LEU A 426 -25.84 14.85 -31.64
C LEU A 426 -25.90 14.75 -33.16
N ASP A 427 -24.86 15.21 -33.86
CA ASP A 427 -24.73 15.08 -35.32
C ASP A 427 -24.83 13.62 -35.80
N ALA A 428 -24.22 12.69 -35.07
CA ALA A 428 -24.31 11.28 -35.39
C ALA A 428 -25.72 10.73 -35.09
N ARG A 429 -26.35 11.17 -34.00
CA ARG A 429 -27.71 10.74 -33.63
C ARG A 429 -28.76 11.18 -34.64
N GLU A 430 -28.70 12.43 -35.09
CA GLU A 430 -29.61 12.98 -36.11
C GLU A 430 -29.55 12.19 -37.43
N ARG A 431 -28.33 11.91 -37.92
CA ARG A 431 -28.12 11.13 -39.14
C ARG A 431 -28.71 9.73 -39.01
N GLU A 432 -28.46 9.06 -37.88
CA GLU A 432 -28.91 7.69 -37.68
C GLU A 432 -30.43 7.61 -37.46
N THR A 433 -31.05 8.59 -36.78
CA THR A 433 -32.52 8.67 -36.70
C THR A 433 -33.14 8.84 -38.08
N ALA A 434 -32.61 9.75 -38.90
CA ALA A 434 -33.11 9.94 -40.26
C ALA A 434 -32.92 8.67 -41.12
N ARG A 435 -31.76 8.01 -41.01
CA ARG A 435 -31.49 6.73 -41.68
C ARG A 435 -32.47 5.63 -41.24
N ALA A 436 -32.70 5.48 -39.94
CA ALA A 436 -33.61 4.48 -39.41
C ALA A 436 -35.05 4.71 -39.90
N LEU A 437 -35.50 5.97 -39.92
CA LEU A 437 -36.81 6.32 -40.48
C LEU A 437 -36.87 6.02 -41.98
N ALA A 438 -35.83 6.31 -42.75
CA ALA A 438 -35.79 6.00 -44.17
C ALA A 438 -35.91 4.49 -44.42
N ILE A 439 -35.22 3.66 -43.62
CA ILE A 439 -35.28 2.20 -43.73
C ILE A 439 -36.70 1.68 -43.44
N VAL A 440 -37.34 2.17 -42.37
CA VAL A 440 -38.70 1.72 -42.04
C VAL A 440 -39.72 2.24 -43.06
N LEU A 441 -39.60 3.49 -43.51
CA LEU A 441 -40.46 4.03 -44.57
C LEU A 441 -40.33 3.24 -45.87
N ALA A 442 -39.13 2.74 -46.18
CA ALA A 442 -38.90 1.86 -47.32
C ALA A 442 -39.76 0.57 -47.29
N GLU A 443 -40.17 0.11 -46.10
CA GLU A 443 -41.05 -1.06 -45.97
C GLU A 443 -42.50 -0.81 -46.42
N ALA A 444 -42.96 0.45 -46.38
CA ALA A 444 -44.30 0.84 -46.85
C ALA A 444 -44.27 1.50 -48.22
N CYS A 445 -43.18 2.21 -48.52
CA CYS A 445 -43.03 2.97 -49.75
C CYS A 445 -41.60 2.82 -50.25
N PRO A 446 -41.37 2.18 -51.40
CA PRO A 446 -40.02 2.00 -51.93
C PRO A 446 -39.26 3.34 -52.02
N PRO A 447 -37.95 3.37 -51.75
CA PRO A 447 -37.12 4.57 -51.89
C PRO A 447 -37.18 5.22 -53.27
N GLY A 448 -37.48 4.43 -54.31
CA GLY A 448 -37.79 4.95 -55.64
C GLY A 448 -39.00 5.87 -55.67
N VAL A 449 -39.99 5.70 -54.79
CA VAL A 449 -41.28 6.41 -54.73
C VAL A 449 -41.28 7.53 -53.71
N LEU A 450 -40.73 7.30 -52.52
CA LEU A 450 -40.53 8.30 -51.48
C LEU A 450 -39.10 8.19 -50.94
N GLU A 451 -38.30 9.22 -51.20
CA GLU A 451 -36.94 9.35 -50.72
C GLU A 451 -36.91 10.22 -49.46
N LEU A 452 -36.54 9.63 -48.32
CA LEU A 452 -36.31 10.38 -47.10
C LEU A 452 -34.83 10.74 -46.97
N ARG A 453 -34.52 12.03 -46.83
CA ARG A 453 -33.14 12.53 -46.80
C ARG A 453 -32.85 13.29 -45.52
N HIS A 454 -31.71 13.05 -44.91
CA HIS A 454 -31.20 13.94 -43.88
C HIS A 454 -30.63 15.19 -44.54
N ALA A 455 -31.32 16.32 -44.39
CA ALA A 455 -30.94 17.58 -45.04
C ALA A 455 -30.25 18.52 -44.03
N ARG A 456 -29.08 19.05 -44.42
CA ARG A 456 -28.36 20.10 -43.68
C ARG A 456 -28.45 21.42 -44.42
N GLY A 457 -28.62 22.51 -43.69
CA GLY A 457 -28.63 23.86 -44.25
C GLY A 457 -30.03 24.40 -44.59
N PRO A 458 -30.09 25.60 -45.20
CA PRO A 458 -31.33 26.32 -45.41
C PRO A 458 -32.28 25.55 -46.30
N ARG A 459 -33.57 25.61 -45.97
CA ARG A 459 -34.64 24.93 -46.69
C ARG A 459 -34.97 25.67 -47.98
N ALA A 460 -35.10 24.91 -49.07
CA ALA A 460 -35.72 25.42 -50.29
C ALA A 460 -37.19 25.77 -49.99
N PRO A 461 -37.66 26.98 -50.35
CA PRO A 461 -39.05 27.39 -50.12
C PRO A 461 -40.02 26.33 -50.62
N HIS A 462 -41.04 26.02 -49.83
CA HIS A 462 -42.13 25.08 -50.16
C HIS A 462 -41.74 23.60 -50.29
N SER A 463 -40.47 23.19 -50.18
CA SER A 463 -40.12 21.77 -50.23
C SER A 463 -40.60 21.03 -48.98
N PRO A 464 -41.31 19.90 -49.06
CA PRO A 464 -41.78 19.15 -47.90
C PRO A 464 -40.68 18.76 -46.92
N ALA A 465 -40.91 18.98 -45.63
CA ALA A 465 -39.93 18.68 -44.60
C ALA A 465 -40.57 18.19 -43.29
N LEU A 466 -39.91 17.21 -42.67
CA LEU A 466 -40.08 16.89 -41.25
C LEU A 466 -39.02 17.67 -40.47
N VAL A 467 -39.44 18.76 -39.83
CA VAL A 467 -38.57 19.63 -39.05
C VAL A 467 -38.64 19.21 -37.59
N VAL A 468 -37.50 18.77 -37.06
CA VAL A 468 -37.33 18.43 -35.64
C VAL A 468 -36.52 19.54 -35.00
N ARG A 469 -37.19 20.46 -34.31
CA ARG A 469 -36.52 21.43 -33.44
C ARG A 469 -36.25 20.77 -32.11
N TYR A 470 -35.06 20.94 -31.55
CA TYR A 470 -34.83 20.49 -30.19
C TYR A 470 -33.91 21.38 -29.38
N ALA A 471 -34.28 21.51 -28.10
CA ALA A 471 -33.58 22.33 -27.12
C ALA A 471 -33.21 21.47 -25.92
N ALA A 472 -32.01 21.68 -25.39
CA ALA A 472 -31.61 21.17 -24.09
C ALA A 472 -31.85 22.26 -23.03
N ARG A 473 -32.75 22.03 -22.07
CA ARG A 473 -33.13 23.00 -21.03
C ARG A 473 -32.79 22.47 -19.64
N GLY A 474 -32.40 23.37 -18.73
CA GLY A 474 -32.22 23.08 -17.31
C GLY A 474 -31.06 22.12 -17.01
N PRO A 475 -29.83 22.62 -16.79
CA PRO A 475 -28.71 21.78 -16.40
C PRO A 475 -28.99 21.14 -15.02
N VAL A 476 -29.17 19.83 -15.00
CA VAL A 476 -29.20 19.02 -13.77
C VAL A 476 -27.82 18.43 -13.60
N ALA A 477 -27.04 19.02 -12.69
CA ALA A 477 -25.76 18.45 -12.29
C ALA A 477 -26.00 17.12 -11.56
N ARG A 478 -25.36 16.06 -12.03
CA ARG A 478 -25.37 14.71 -11.46
C ARG A 478 -23.94 14.25 -11.27
N GLU A 479 -23.69 13.48 -10.22
CA GLU A 479 -22.37 12.90 -9.99
C GLU A 479 -22.37 11.45 -10.49
N VAL A 480 -21.38 11.10 -11.32
CA VAL A 480 -21.23 9.77 -11.90
C VAL A 480 -19.79 9.35 -11.67
N GLU A 481 -19.59 8.34 -10.81
CA GLU A 481 -18.25 7.84 -10.45
C GLU A 481 -17.31 8.96 -9.95
N GLY A 482 -17.85 9.95 -9.23
CA GLY A 482 -17.08 11.08 -8.68
C GLY A 482 -16.93 12.28 -9.64
N GLU A 483 -17.39 12.17 -10.88
CA GLU A 483 -17.36 13.27 -11.85
C GLU A 483 -18.73 13.94 -11.98
N LYS A 484 -18.76 15.28 -11.93
CA LYS A 484 -19.99 16.06 -12.14
C LYS A 484 -20.34 16.10 -13.63
N LEU A 485 -21.36 15.34 -14.01
CA LEU A 485 -21.99 15.34 -15.31
C LEU A 485 -23.22 16.25 -15.31
N THR A 486 -23.29 17.21 -16.24
CA THR A 486 -24.49 18.02 -16.42
C THR A 486 -25.39 17.35 -17.45
N LEU A 487 -26.54 16.84 -17.00
CA LEU A 487 -27.60 16.36 -17.88
C LEU A 487 -28.64 17.47 -18.07
N ALA A 488 -29.42 17.43 -19.15
CA ALA A 488 -30.44 18.44 -19.42
C ALA A 488 -31.76 17.75 -19.78
N GLU A 489 -32.89 18.42 -19.54
CA GLU A 489 -34.14 18.04 -20.17
C GLU A 489 -34.02 18.28 -21.68
N VAL A 490 -34.44 17.32 -22.50
CA VAL A 490 -34.44 17.48 -23.97
C VAL A 490 -35.88 17.60 -24.43
N ARG A 491 -36.21 18.73 -25.01
CA ARG A 491 -37.51 18.97 -25.64
C ARG A 491 -37.36 18.91 -27.15
N PHE A 492 -38.15 18.08 -27.81
CA PHE A 492 -38.32 18.02 -29.24
C PHE A 492 -39.65 18.66 -29.63
N ASP A 493 -39.63 19.65 -30.51
CA ASP A 493 -40.80 20.18 -31.19
C ASP A 493 -40.74 19.70 -32.65
N VAL A 494 -41.56 18.71 -32.97
CA VAL A 494 -41.58 18.07 -34.29
C VAL A 494 -42.71 18.67 -35.10
N THR A 495 -42.39 19.18 -36.28
CA THR A 495 -43.35 19.77 -37.20
C THR A 495 -43.20 19.14 -38.59
N LEU A 496 -44.29 18.59 -39.11
CA LEU A 496 -44.40 18.16 -40.48
C LEU A 496 -44.93 19.32 -41.32
N GLU A 497 -44.08 19.84 -42.20
CA GLU A 497 -44.34 21.01 -43.01
C GLU A 497 -44.49 20.61 -44.48
N VAL A 498 -45.73 20.53 -44.95
CA VAL A 498 -46.06 20.23 -46.35
C VAL A 498 -46.88 21.40 -46.91
N TRP A 499 -46.34 22.13 -47.88
CA TRP A 499 -47.03 23.26 -48.49
C TRP A 499 -48.16 22.77 -49.41
N PRO A 500 -49.27 23.51 -49.59
CA PRO A 500 -49.69 24.76 -48.94
C PRO A 500 -50.38 24.56 -47.57
N ARG A 501 -50.25 23.39 -46.95
CA ARG A 501 -50.97 23.11 -45.70
C ARG A 501 -50.35 23.82 -44.50
N ARG A 502 -51.19 24.04 -43.50
CA ARG A 502 -50.75 24.49 -42.18
C ARG A 502 -49.83 23.43 -41.60
N PRO A 503 -48.64 23.81 -41.10
CA PRO A 503 -47.75 22.90 -40.39
C PRO A 503 -48.48 22.14 -39.28
N GLU A 504 -48.31 20.82 -39.24
CA GLU A 504 -48.83 19.97 -38.18
C GLU A 504 -47.69 19.49 -37.31
N GLY A 505 -47.83 19.55 -35.99
CA GLY A 505 -46.73 19.21 -35.10
C GLY A 505 -47.16 18.66 -33.76
N PHE A 506 -46.18 18.13 -33.04
CA PHE A 506 -46.29 17.72 -31.65
C PHE A 506 -45.00 18.06 -30.91
N SER A 507 -45.15 18.25 -29.60
CA SER A 507 -44.02 18.43 -28.69
C SER A 507 -43.81 17.18 -27.86
N LEU A 508 -42.56 16.75 -27.74
CA LEU A 508 -42.11 15.65 -26.92
C LEU A 508 -41.08 16.19 -25.93
N THR A 509 -41.40 16.13 -24.65
CA THR A 509 -40.45 16.49 -23.58
C THR A 509 -39.91 15.23 -22.94
N LEU A 510 -38.58 15.09 -22.93
CA LEU A 510 -37.88 14.06 -22.17
C LEU A 510 -37.28 14.67 -20.92
N PRO A 511 -37.82 14.37 -19.73
CA PRO A 511 -37.24 14.85 -18.48
C PRO A 511 -35.82 14.34 -18.33
N ALA A 512 -35.00 15.10 -17.62
CA ALA A 512 -33.67 14.62 -17.21
C ALA A 512 -33.83 13.32 -16.42
N PRO A 513 -33.03 12.28 -16.71
CA PRO A 513 -33.17 10.99 -16.04
C PRO A 513 -32.81 11.12 -14.56
N GLU A 514 -33.48 10.34 -13.70
CA GLU A 514 -33.23 10.35 -12.26
C GLU A 514 -31.79 9.91 -11.91
N GLY A 515 -31.20 9.03 -12.73
CA GLY A 515 -29.80 8.61 -12.65
C GLY A 515 -29.08 8.75 -13.99
N ALA A 516 -27.75 8.58 -13.98
CA ALA A 516 -26.94 8.63 -15.20
C ALA A 516 -26.99 7.29 -15.96
N PRO A 517 -27.75 7.21 -17.06
CA PRO A 517 -27.86 5.95 -17.78
C PRO A 517 -26.51 5.62 -18.41
N THR A 518 -25.95 4.44 -18.16
CA THR A 518 -24.69 4.00 -18.80
C THR A 518 -24.91 3.11 -20.02
N ARG A 519 -26.17 2.73 -20.29
CA ARG A 519 -26.55 1.83 -21.38
C ARG A 519 -27.79 2.33 -22.11
N THR A 520 -27.87 1.99 -23.39
CA THR A 520 -29.09 2.16 -24.19
C THR A 520 -30.16 1.14 -23.75
N ARG A 521 -31.39 1.31 -24.25
CA ARG A 521 -32.45 0.30 -24.05
C ARG A 521 -32.19 -0.91 -24.96
N GLU A 522 -32.86 -2.02 -24.64
CA GLU A 522 -32.69 -3.30 -25.36
C GLU A 522 -32.93 -3.20 -26.88
N ARG A 523 -33.89 -2.37 -27.30
CA ARG A 523 -34.17 -2.06 -28.72
C ARG A 523 -33.81 -0.62 -29.04
N SER A 524 -32.52 -0.30 -29.04
CA SER A 524 -32.01 1.03 -29.39
C SER A 524 -31.54 1.07 -30.83
N VAL A 525 -31.85 2.16 -31.54
CA VAL A 525 -31.24 2.47 -32.85
C VAL A 525 -29.75 2.82 -32.66
N PHE A 526 -29.34 3.09 -31.43
CA PHE A 526 -28.04 3.61 -31.09
C PHE A 526 -27.18 2.63 -30.31
N ARG A 527 -25.89 2.69 -30.58
CA ARG A 527 -24.86 2.06 -29.76
C ARG A 527 -24.15 3.09 -28.91
N VAL A 528 -23.70 2.63 -27.75
CA VAL A 528 -22.88 3.36 -26.81
C VAL A 528 -21.64 2.51 -26.57
N ASP A 529 -20.47 3.14 -26.67
CA ASP A 529 -19.20 2.46 -26.44
C ASP A 529 -19.03 2.16 -24.95
N ASP A 530 -19.05 0.87 -24.59
CA ASP A 530 -18.87 0.43 -23.21
C ASP A 530 -17.47 0.74 -22.67
N ALA A 531 -16.47 0.91 -23.55
CA ALA A 531 -15.09 1.25 -23.20
C ALA A 531 -14.90 2.76 -22.96
N ALA A 532 -15.86 3.61 -23.35
CA ALA A 532 -15.79 5.04 -23.07
C ALA A 532 -15.84 5.32 -21.56
N LYS A 533 -15.13 6.37 -21.12
CA LYS A 533 -15.16 6.83 -19.72
C LYS A 533 -16.60 7.08 -19.26
N ALA A 534 -16.88 6.80 -17.99
CA ALA A 534 -18.25 6.82 -17.45
C ALA A 534 -19.07 8.10 -17.75
N PRO A 535 -18.53 9.33 -17.67
CA PRO A 535 -19.30 10.53 -18.03
C PRO A 535 -19.62 10.62 -19.53
N ALA A 536 -18.66 10.27 -20.40
CA ALA A 536 -18.86 10.25 -21.84
C ALA A 536 -19.86 9.16 -22.25
N ARG A 537 -19.74 7.97 -21.65
CA ARG A 537 -20.68 6.86 -21.81
C ARG A 537 -22.08 7.24 -21.34
N ALA A 538 -22.19 7.91 -20.20
CA ALA A 538 -23.47 8.36 -19.66
C ALA A 538 -24.15 9.41 -20.54
N LEU A 539 -23.39 10.38 -21.04
CA LEU A 539 -23.88 11.37 -21.99
C LEU A 539 -24.33 10.74 -23.32
N ALA A 540 -23.56 9.78 -23.84
CA ALA A 540 -23.87 9.05 -25.06
C ALA A 540 -25.14 8.18 -24.92
N ALA A 541 -25.34 7.55 -23.77
CA ALA A 541 -26.54 6.75 -23.47
C ALA A 541 -27.76 7.64 -23.19
N PHE A 542 -27.59 8.78 -22.53
CA PHE A 542 -28.66 9.75 -22.33
C PHE A 542 -29.20 10.29 -23.66
N THR A 543 -28.29 10.79 -24.52
CA THR A 543 -28.66 11.29 -25.86
C THR A 543 -29.26 10.20 -26.74
N ALA A 544 -28.73 8.97 -26.70
CA ALA A 544 -29.31 7.82 -27.40
C ALA A 544 -30.76 7.56 -26.99
N ARG A 545 -31.06 7.56 -25.68
CA ARG A 545 -32.43 7.35 -25.18
C ARG A 545 -33.39 8.44 -25.61
N ALA A 546 -32.94 9.70 -25.64
CA ALA A 546 -33.76 10.82 -26.10
C ALA A 546 -34.14 10.67 -27.57
N PHE A 547 -33.17 10.33 -28.42
CA PHE A 547 -33.42 10.12 -29.85
C PHE A 547 -34.16 8.80 -30.14
N ASP A 548 -34.00 7.76 -29.32
CA ASP A 548 -34.80 6.53 -29.41
C ASP A 548 -36.28 6.83 -29.17
N ARG A 549 -36.57 7.69 -28.17
CA ARG A 549 -37.96 8.09 -27.89
C ARG A 549 -38.52 8.97 -29.02
N LEU A 550 -37.72 9.89 -29.54
CA LEU A 550 -38.09 10.65 -30.74
C LEU A 550 -38.41 9.70 -31.90
N TYR A 551 -37.56 8.71 -32.13
CA TYR A 551 -37.77 7.71 -33.18
C TYR A 551 -39.07 6.92 -32.97
N ASP A 552 -39.37 6.48 -31.76
CA ASP A 552 -40.64 5.78 -31.47
C ASP A 552 -41.86 6.64 -31.80
N GLU A 553 -41.83 7.92 -31.43
CA GLU A 553 -42.94 8.84 -31.70
C GLU A 553 -43.06 9.10 -33.20
N LEU A 554 -41.94 9.29 -33.91
CA LEU A 554 -41.92 9.44 -35.36
C LEU A 554 -42.41 8.17 -36.07
N TYR A 555 -42.00 6.99 -35.61
CA TYR A 555 -42.49 5.70 -36.09
C TYR A 555 -44.00 5.61 -35.91
N GLY A 556 -44.50 5.97 -34.72
CA GLY A 556 -45.91 5.99 -34.38
C GLY A 556 -46.76 6.99 -35.18
N LEU A 557 -46.15 7.96 -35.89
CA LEU A 557 -46.88 8.80 -36.85
C LEU A 557 -47.24 8.03 -38.12
N PHE A 558 -46.37 7.10 -38.53
CA PHE A 558 -46.43 6.45 -39.84
C PHE A 558 -46.91 4.99 -39.77
N PHE A 559 -46.73 4.31 -38.63
CA PHE A 559 -46.89 2.86 -38.52
C PHE A 559 -47.61 2.40 -37.26
N ARG A 560 -48.39 1.32 -37.39
CA ARG A 560 -49.00 0.54 -36.31
C ARG A 560 -48.04 -0.49 -35.73
N GLY A 561 -48.29 -0.86 -34.47
CA GLY A 561 -47.65 -2.00 -33.81
C GLY A 561 -46.35 -1.65 -33.11
N ASP A 562 -45.61 -2.69 -32.72
CA ASP A 562 -44.34 -2.54 -32.03
C ASP A 562 -43.31 -1.81 -32.88
N VAL A 563 -42.55 -0.92 -32.24
CA VAL A 563 -41.50 -0.17 -32.93
C VAL A 563 -40.45 -1.14 -33.47
N LYS A 564 -40.25 -1.08 -34.79
CA LYS A 564 -39.17 -1.80 -35.45
C LYS A 564 -37.90 -0.98 -35.38
N VAL A 565 -36.84 -1.58 -34.85
CA VAL A 565 -35.49 -1.01 -34.86
C VAL A 565 -34.70 -1.75 -35.93
N PRO A 566 -34.21 -1.06 -36.98
CA PRO A 566 -33.42 -1.72 -38.00
C PRO A 566 -32.17 -2.32 -37.36
N LEU A 567 -31.97 -3.63 -37.53
CA LEU A 567 -30.75 -4.30 -37.07
C LEU A 567 -29.59 -3.85 -37.97
N PRO A 568 -28.40 -3.58 -37.42
CA PRO A 568 -27.23 -3.28 -38.23
C PRO A 568 -26.92 -4.44 -39.17
N SER A 569 -26.37 -4.11 -40.34
CA SER A 569 -25.98 -5.08 -41.36
C SER A 569 -24.90 -6.05 -40.85
N PHE A 570 -24.75 -7.21 -41.50
CA PHE A 570 -23.77 -8.22 -41.08
C PHE A 570 -22.32 -7.69 -41.08
N ALA A 571 -21.96 -6.89 -42.08
CA ALA A 571 -20.66 -6.21 -42.16
C ALA A 571 -20.42 -5.24 -40.98
N GLU A 572 -21.47 -4.58 -40.49
CA GLU A 572 -21.39 -3.71 -39.29
C GLU A 572 -21.31 -4.54 -37.99
N VAL A 573 -21.78 -5.79 -37.97
CA VAL A 573 -21.61 -6.70 -36.83
C VAL A 573 -20.20 -7.30 -36.81
N GLU A 574 -19.67 -7.70 -37.96
CA GLU A 574 -18.34 -8.30 -38.10
C GLU A 574 -17.21 -7.33 -37.72
N ALA A 575 -17.32 -6.06 -38.13
CA ALA A 575 -16.35 -5.01 -37.79
C ALA A 575 -16.31 -4.65 -36.29
N ILE A 576 -17.30 -5.09 -35.50
CA ILE A 576 -17.44 -4.78 -34.07
C ILE A 576 -16.89 -5.89 -33.17
N PHE A 577 -16.87 -7.13 -33.65
CA PHE A 577 -16.31 -8.25 -32.90
C PHE A 577 -14.84 -8.55 -33.26
N MET A 578 -14.31 -7.95 -34.32
CA MET A 578 -12.90 -8.08 -34.76
C MET A 578 -12.00 -6.90 -34.32
N LYS A 579 -12.54 -5.94 -33.55
CA LYS A 579 -11.78 -4.94 -32.79
C LYS A 579 -11.93 -5.23 -31.31
#